data_AF-A0A969V7S1-F1
#
_entry.id   AF-A0A969V7S1-F1
#
_cell.length_a   1.000
_cell.length_b   1.000
_cell.length_c   1.000
_cell.angle_alpha   90.00
_cell.angle_beta   90.00
_cell.angle_gamma   90.00
#
_symmetry.space_group_name_H-M   'P 1'
#
loop_
_entity.id
_entity.type
_entity.pdbx_description
1 polymer ?
#
loop_
_entity_poly.entity_id
_entity_poly.type
_entity_poly.pdbx_seq_one_letter_code
_entity_poly.pdbx_strand_id
1 'polypeptide(L)'
;MINQKRRSKKRKLKIQLKIQKVGFYIIGFPYFIFHLLNILPATATTSEPVLSIVQSEENANQWTGITNRLQATGVKYCVIPLSSVKNAADWGDRIILFLPNVELLTPAQAIALEEWMSKGGRLIASGPVGTLSAPGVRQLLRTLLGSYWGFSHDRPQKLQPSPKAKFLEWANQNGLFGEVRGGVVISDNATTQTAAVWGAEENPAAVVANERSTFFGWRWGVDAASPAQLDSAWLQTSINRFLKRSSTAPTKVAGGSQICSTAVAKAPVTPTGQGDRGTGG
;
A
#
# COMPACT_ATOMS: atom_id res chain seq x y z
N MET A 1 52.49 -8.06 -71.82
CA MET A 1 53.79 -7.34 -71.74
C MET A 1 53.77 -6.38 -70.56
N ILE A 2 54.73 -6.54 -69.64
CA ILE A 2 55.56 -5.48 -68.98
C ILE A 2 54.81 -4.43 -68.12
N ASN A 3 55.24 -3.97 -66.94
CA ASN A 3 56.17 -4.37 -65.89
C ASN A 3 56.14 -3.21 -64.85
N GLN A 4 56.41 -3.52 -63.59
CA GLN A 4 57.22 -2.72 -62.64
C GLN A 4 56.75 -1.39 -61.98
N LYS A 5 56.67 -1.50 -60.64
CA LYS A 5 57.47 -0.78 -59.59
C LYS A 5 57.40 0.76 -59.47
N ARG A 6 57.12 1.21 -58.22
CA ARG A 6 58.03 1.96 -57.29
C ARG A 6 57.27 2.25 -55.97
N ARG A 7 57.54 1.59 -54.83
CA ARG A 7 58.54 1.88 -53.75
C ARG A 7 58.56 3.32 -53.21
N SER A 8 58.17 3.49 -51.93
CA SER A 8 58.77 4.35 -50.89
C SER A 8 57.86 4.35 -49.64
N LYS A 9 58.24 4.38 -48.35
CA LYS A 9 59.43 4.02 -47.57
C LYS A 9 58.98 4.13 -46.09
N LYS A 10 59.47 3.20 -45.25
CA LYS A 10 59.28 3.03 -43.80
C LYS A 10 59.53 4.31 -42.96
N ARG A 11 58.91 4.39 -41.77
CA ARG A 11 59.61 4.34 -40.46
C ARG A 11 58.64 4.25 -39.26
N LYS A 12 58.72 3.12 -38.54
CA LYS A 12 58.27 2.93 -37.15
C LYS A 12 59.28 3.61 -36.22
N LEU A 13 58.83 4.42 -35.26
CA LEU A 13 59.66 4.91 -34.17
C LEU A 13 59.31 4.14 -32.89
N LYS A 14 60.33 3.47 -32.34
CA LYS A 14 60.30 2.64 -31.13
C LYS A 14 61.02 3.47 -30.06
N ILE A 15 60.36 3.85 -28.98
CA ILE A 15 61.00 4.55 -27.86
C ILE A 15 61.09 3.57 -26.69
N GLN A 16 62.32 3.21 -26.35
CA GLN A 16 62.73 2.44 -25.18
C GLN A 16 63.25 3.45 -24.15
N LEU A 17 62.73 3.44 -22.93
CA LEU A 17 63.26 4.26 -21.82
C LEU A 17 63.69 3.34 -20.68
N LYS A 18 65.00 3.40 -20.41
CA LYS A 18 65.75 2.65 -19.41
C LYS A 18 65.40 3.10 -18.00
N ILE A 19 65.21 2.12 -17.11
CA ILE A 19 65.09 2.28 -15.66
C ILE A 19 66.49 2.47 -15.07
N GLN A 20 66.70 3.50 -14.26
CA GLN A 20 67.84 3.63 -13.37
C GLN A 20 67.36 3.60 -11.91
N LYS A 21 67.97 2.72 -11.13
CA LYS A 21 67.86 2.60 -9.67
C LYS A 21 68.82 3.60 -9.02
N VAL A 22 68.38 4.34 -8.00
CA VAL A 22 69.25 4.84 -6.92
C VAL A 22 68.49 4.81 -5.59
N GLY A 23 69.23 4.47 -4.54
CA GLY A 23 68.81 4.10 -3.19
C GLY A 23 68.18 5.18 -2.30
N PHE A 24 67.63 4.64 -1.20
CA PHE A 24 66.90 5.23 -0.09
C PHE A 24 67.55 6.42 0.64
N TYR A 25 66.72 7.33 1.13
CA TYR A 25 66.91 7.98 2.44
C TYR A 25 65.58 8.02 3.21
N ILE A 26 65.63 7.57 4.45
CA ILE A 26 64.56 7.51 5.45
C ILE A 26 64.51 8.85 6.18
N ILE A 27 63.39 9.57 6.13
CA ILE A 27 63.04 10.63 7.08
C ILE A 27 61.57 10.47 7.43
N GLY A 28 61.28 10.34 8.73
CA GLY A 28 59.99 9.97 9.27
C GLY A 28 58.94 11.07 9.23
N PHE A 29 57.70 10.63 8.97
CA PHE A 29 56.48 11.35 9.34
C PHE A 29 55.36 10.30 9.44
N PRO A 30 54.83 9.96 10.63
CA PRO A 30 53.66 9.10 10.69
C PRO A 30 52.47 9.95 10.25
N TYR A 31 52.15 9.90 8.96
CA TYR A 31 50.84 10.35 8.47
C TYR A 31 49.79 9.41 9.07
N PHE A 32 49.22 9.83 10.20
CA PHE A 32 47.93 9.36 10.67
C PHE A 32 46.93 9.68 9.54
N ILE A 33 46.63 8.68 8.71
CA ILE A 33 45.48 8.73 7.82
C ILE A 33 44.26 8.64 8.74
N PHE A 34 43.75 9.81 9.12
CA PHE A 34 42.41 9.94 9.66
C PHE A 34 41.45 9.46 8.55
N HIS A 35 41.04 8.20 8.63
CA HIS A 35 39.81 7.73 8.01
C HIS A 35 38.64 8.42 8.71
N LEU A 36 38.44 9.71 8.40
CA LEU A 36 37.14 10.36 8.55
C LEU A 36 36.23 9.70 7.52
N LEU A 37 35.69 8.54 7.89
CA LEU A 37 34.40 8.10 7.38
C LEU A 37 33.44 9.27 7.69
N ASN A 38 33.21 10.12 6.69
CA ASN A 38 32.06 11.00 6.66
C ASN A 38 30.84 10.09 6.63
N ILE A 39 30.43 9.62 7.81
CA ILE A 39 29.13 9.02 8.03
C ILE A 39 28.17 10.20 7.87
N LEU A 40 27.80 10.49 6.61
CA LEU A 40 26.68 11.36 6.33
C LEU A 40 25.51 10.77 7.14
N PRO A 41 24.89 11.54 8.05
CA PRO A 41 23.72 11.05 8.73
C PRO A 41 22.72 10.69 7.64
N ALA A 42 22.39 9.40 7.54
CA ALA A 42 21.31 8.95 6.69
C ALA A 42 20.07 9.70 7.19
N THR A 43 19.64 10.71 6.44
CA THR A 43 18.35 11.35 6.68
C THR A 43 17.32 10.27 6.45
N ALA A 44 16.84 9.65 7.52
CA ALA A 44 15.69 8.77 7.46
C ALA A 44 14.53 9.64 6.98
N THR A 45 14.21 9.57 5.68
CA THR A 45 12.99 10.15 5.15
C THR A 45 11.85 9.43 5.85
N THR A 46 11.32 10.01 6.92
CA THR A 46 10.10 9.54 7.55
C THR A 46 8.98 9.74 6.54
N SER A 47 8.73 8.73 5.71
CA SER A 47 7.59 8.74 4.81
C SER A 47 6.34 9.06 5.61
N GLU A 48 5.65 10.15 5.24
CA GLU A 48 4.38 10.49 5.87
C GLU A 48 3.36 9.36 5.60
N PRO A 49 2.47 9.05 6.56
CA PRO A 49 1.42 8.07 6.33
C PRO A 49 0.56 8.53 5.15
N VAL A 50 0.28 7.64 4.19
CA VAL A 50 -0.60 7.93 3.03
C VAL A 50 -2.03 7.45 3.25
N LEU A 51 -2.25 6.70 4.35
CA LEU A 51 -3.50 6.02 4.69
C LEU A 51 -4.08 6.61 5.98
N SER A 52 -5.36 6.95 5.93
CA SER A 52 -6.21 7.13 7.11
C SER A 52 -7.12 5.90 7.28
N ILE A 53 -7.34 5.46 8.51
CA ILE A 53 -8.27 4.39 8.83
C ILE A 53 -9.30 4.88 9.85
N VAL A 54 -10.54 4.49 9.64
CA VAL A 54 -11.67 4.94 10.46
C VAL A 54 -11.99 3.92 11.54
N GLN A 55 -12.03 4.41 12.78
CA GLN A 55 -12.51 3.66 13.94
C GLN A 55 -13.95 4.08 14.23
N SER A 56 -14.84 3.11 14.35
CA SER A 56 -16.26 3.32 14.66
C SER A 56 -16.70 2.40 15.79
N GLU A 57 -17.92 2.58 16.30
CA GLU A 57 -18.45 1.72 17.36
C GLU A 57 -18.62 0.27 16.87
N GLU A 58 -19.01 0.10 15.61
CA GLU A 58 -19.28 -1.20 14.99
C GLU A 58 -18.00 -2.04 14.80
N ASN A 59 -16.86 -1.40 14.58
CA ASN A 59 -15.59 -2.08 14.38
C ASN A 59 -14.71 -2.12 15.65
N ALA A 60 -15.20 -1.59 16.78
CA ALA A 60 -14.45 -1.54 18.05
C ALA A 60 -14.03 -2.94 18.53
N ASN A 61 -14.93 -3.93 18.49
CA ASN A 61 -14.65 -5.31 18.88
C ASN A 61 -13.68 -6.04 17.93
N GLN A 62 -13.47 -5.48 16.73
CA GLN A 62 -12.59 -6.03 15.69
C GLN A 62 -11.25 -5.28 15.64
N TRP A 63 -11.09 -4.22 16.45
CA TRP A 63 -10.02 -3.26 16.32
C TRP A 63 -8.63 -3.86 16.51
N THR A 64 -8.49 -4.83 17.43
CA THR A 64 -7.23 -5.56 17.62
C THR A 64 -6.84 -6.32 16.35
N GLY A 65 -7.78 -7.03 15.72
CA GLY A 65 -7.53 -7.75 14.48
C GLY A 65 -7.22 -6.82 13.31
N ILE A 66 -7.93 -5.68 13.23
CA ILE A 66 -7.69 -4.62 12.25
C ILE A 66 -6.26 -4.07 12.39
N THR A 67 -5.89 -3.63 13.59
CA THR A 67 -4.58 -3.01 13.85
C THR A 67 -3.42 -3.99 13.67
N ASN A 68 -3.55 -5.24 14.11
CA ASN A 68 -2.53 -6.27 13.88
C ASN A 68 -2.26 -6.49 12.38
N ARG A 69 -3.30 -6.52 11.55
CA ARG A 69 -3.15 -6.67 10.09
C ARG A 69 -2.55 -5.43 9.45
N LEU A 70 -2.94 -4.22 9.88
CA LEU A 70 -2.30 -2.98 9.40
C LEU A 70 -0.81 -2.97 9.74
N GLN A 71 -0.44 -3.36 10.96
CA GLN A 71 0.96 -3.44 11.37
C GLN A 71 1.73 -4.47 10.53
N ALA A 72 1.13 -5.62 10.25
CA ALA A 72 1.72 -6.64 9.37
C ALA A 72 1.94 -6.14 7.93
N THR A 73 1.13 -5.19 7.45
CA THR A 73 1.33 -4.59 6.11
C THR A 73 2.52 -3.64 6.03
N GLY A 74 3.06 -3.17 7.16
CA GLY A 74 4.12 -2.16 7.21
C GLY A 74 3.70 -0.76 6.75
N VAL A 75 2.41 -0.55 6.45
CA VAL A 75 1.88 0.75 6.03
C VAL A 75 1.73 1.64 7.26
N LYS A 76 2.28 2.85 7.20
CA LYS A 76 2.01 3.88 8.21
C LYS A 76 0.61 4.43 8.00
N TYR A 77 -0.17 4.52 9.09
CA TYR A 77 -1.55 4.98 9.03
C TYR A 77 -1.90 5.98 10.13
N CYS A 78 -2.91 6.79 9.83
CA CYS A 78 -3.58 7.70 10.74
C CYS A 78 -4.91 7.09 11.20
N VAL A 79 -5.20 7.07 12.50
CA VAL A 79 -6.54 6.67 12.98
C VAL A 79 -7.44 7.89 13.09
N ILE A 80 -8.65 7.79 12.56
CA ILE A 80 -9.71 8.80 12.64
C ILE A 80 -10.92 8.20 13.38
N PRO A 81 -11.26 8.69 14.57
CA PRO A 81 -12.52 8.32 15.22
C PRO A 81 -13.70 8.86 14.41
N LEU A 82 -14.63 8.01 13.98
CA LEU A 82 -15.79 8.41 13.17
C LEU A 82 -16.64 9.47 13.86
N SER A 83 -16.77 9.40 15.19
CA SER A 83 -17.47 10.38 16.02
C SER A 83 -16.87 11.79 15.98
N SER A 84 -15.59 11.92 15.57
CA SER A 84 -14.93 13.21 15.42
C SER A 84 -15.22 13.91 14.09
N VAL A 85 -15.79 13.19 13.12
CA VAL A 85 -16.03 13.69 11.77
C VAL A 85 -17.31 14.52 11.68
N LYS A 86 -17.16 15.81 11.42
CA LYS A 86 -18.23 16.79 11.27
C LYS A 86 -18.23 17.47 9.90
N ASN A 87 -17.07 17.55 9.25
CA ASN A 87 -16.87 18.18 7.94
C ASN A 87 -15.77 17.48 7.15
N ALA A 88 -15.55 17.90 5.90
CA ALA A 88 -14.60 17.24 4.99
C ALA A 88 -13.14 17.25 5.47
N ALA A 89 -12.73 18.26 6.25
CA ALA A 89 -11.37 18.34 6.77
C ALA A 89 -11.08 17.25 7.80
N ASP A 90 -12.11 16.77 8.50
CA ASP A 90 -11.98 15.78 9.57
C ASP A 90 -11.66 14.37 9.04
N TRP A 91 -11.86 14.11 7.73
CA TRP A 91 -11.36 12.91 7.06
C TRP A 91 -9.83 12.92 6.84
N GLY A 92 -9.18 14.05 7.12
CA GLY A 92 -7.74 14.22 7.12
C GLY A 92 -7.15 14.59 5.75
N ASP A 93 -5.87 14.96 5.77
CA ASP A 93 -5.10 15.35 4.59
C ASP A 93 -4.54 14.15 3.79
N ARG A 94 -4.72 12.91 4.27
CA ARG A 94 -4.22 11.71 3.58
C ARG A 94 -5.05 11.46 2.33
N ILE A 95 -4.42 10.96 1.28
CA ILE A 95 -5.10 10.73 0.00
C ILE A 95 -5.94 9.45 -0.02
N ILE A 96 -5.67 8.50 0.88
CA ILE A 96 -6.39 7.23 0.95
C ILE A 96 -7.06 7.13 2.32
N LEU A 97 -8.36 6.86 2.32
CA LEU A 97 -9.17 6.60 3.50
C LEU A 97 -9.68 5.16 3.45
N PHE A 98 -9.57 4.43 4.56
CA PHE A 98 -10.10 3.08 4.71
C PHE A 98 -11.24 3.06 5.74
N LEU A 99 -12.40 2.57 5.31
CA LEU A 99 -13.61 2.33 6.12
C LEU A 99 -13.76 0.82 6.39
N PRO A 100 -13.05 0.26 7.38
CA PRO A 100 -13.22 -1.15 7.73
C PRO A 100 -14.53 -1.37 8.48
N ASN A 101 -15.48 -2.07 7.85
CA ASN A 101 -16.68 -2.60 8.49
C ASN A 101 -17.59 -1.53 9.12
N VAL A 102 -17.63 -0.32 8.55
CA VAL A 102 -18.41 0.81 9.05
C VAL A 102 -19.85 0.74 8.51
N GLU A 103 -20.79 0.21 9.30
CA GLU A 103 -22.16 -0.07 8.83
C GLU A 103 -23.06 1.17 8.83
N LEU A 104 -22.75 2.17 9.64
CA LEU A 104 -23.54 3.39 9.81
C LEU A 104 -22.72 4.65 9.56
N LEU A 105 -23.21 5.51 8.67
CA LEU A 105 -22.78 6.88 8.52
C LEU A 105 -23.99 7.80 8.67
N THR A 106 -23.79 8.92 9.37
CA THR A 106 -24.76 10.01 9.41
C THR A 106 -24.78 10.77 8.07
N PRO A 107 -25.86 11.51 7.75
CA PRO A 107 -25.90 12.38 6.58
C PRO A 107 -24.72 13.36 6.51
N ALA A 108 -24.36 13.98 7.65
CA ALA A 108 -23.25 14.93 7.71
C ALA A 108 -21.91 14.28 7.36
N GLN A 109 -21.63 13.08 7.91
CA GLN A 109 -20.40 12.34 7.61
C GLN A 109 -20.34 11.90 6.14
N ALA A 110 -21.47 11.45 5.57
CA ALA A 110 -21.52 11.00 4.18
C ALA A 110 -21.30 12.17 3.19
N ILE A 111 -21.90 13.34 3.46
CA ILE A 111 -21.68 14.56 2.67
C ILE A 111 -20.22 15.03 2.80
N ALA A 112 -19.68 15.03 4.02
CA ALA A 112 -18.27 15.34 4.24
C ALA A 112 -17.34 14.40 3.46
N LEU A 113 -17.70 13.11 3.35
CA LEU A 113 -16.92 12.12 2.61
C LEU A 113 -16.97 12.39 1.11
N GLU A 114 -18.13 12.72 0.56
CA GLU A 114 -18.28 13.14 -0.83
C GLU A 114 -17.41 14.37 -1.13
N GLU A 115 -17.48 15.40 -0.29
CA GLU A 115 -16.69 16.61 -0.45
C GLU A 115 -15.19 16.31 -0.40
N TRP A 116 -14.74 15.49 0.55
CA TRP A 116 -13.35 15.06 0.65
C TRP A 116 -12.89 14.25 -0.59
N MET A 117 -13.73 13.34 -1.10
CA MET A 117 -13.45 12.60 -2.33
C MET A 117 -13.41 13.52 -3.57
N SER A 118 -14.23 14.58 -3.59
CA SER A 118 -14.21 15.59 -4.66
C SER A 118 -12.90 16.36 -4.73
N LYS A 119 -12.23 16.53 -3.58
CA LYS A 119 -10.91 17.16 -3.43
C LYS A 119 -9.74 16.21 -3.73
N GLY A 120 -10.01 15.03 -4.28
CA GLY A 120 -8.99 14.08 -4.71
C GLY A 120 -8.77 12.92 -3.73
N GLY A 121 -9.58 12.77 -2.68
CA GLY A 121 -9.55 11.60 -1.82
C GLY A 121 -9.86 10.28 -2.56
N ARG A 122 -9.36 9.17 -2.02
CA ARG A 122 -9.57 7.80 -2.51
C ARG A 122 -10.07 6.91 -1.38
N LEU A 123 -11.10 6.12 -1.66
CA LEU A 123 -11.81 5.36 -0.66
C LEU A 123 -11.53 3.86 -0.78
N ILE A 124 -11.21 3.21 0.32
CA ILE A 124 -11.25 1.76 0.46
C ILE A 124 -12.36 1.46 1.47
N ALA A 125 -13.23 0.51 1.16
CA ALA A 125 -14.32 0.08 2.03
C ALA A 125 -14.27 -1.45 2.18
N SER A 126 -14.69 -1.97 3.33
CA SER A 126 -14.85 -3.42 3.52
C SER A 126 -16.07 -3.76 4.36
N GLY A 127 -16.68 -4.90 4.07
CA GLY A 127 -17.81 -5.40 4.85
C GLY A 127 -19.10 -4.67 4.51
N PRO A 128 -20.13 -4.75 5.37
CA PRO A 128 -21.45 -4.18 5.09
C PRO A 128 -21.47 -2.65 5.27
N VAL A 129 -20.64 -1.92 4.51
CA VAL A 129 -20.50 -0.46 4.67
C VAL A 129 -21.79 0.26 4.33
N GLY A 130 -22.26 1.10 5.25
CA GLY A 130 -23.44 1.93 5.08
C GLY A 130 -24.79 1.19 5.07
N THR A 131 -24.84 -0.12 5.27
CA THR A 131 -26.08 -0.91 5.17
C THR A 131 -27.15 -0.49 6.18
N LEU A 132 -26.73 -0.01 7.36
CA LEU A 132 -27.60 0.47 8.44
C LEU A 132 -27.90 1.97 8.33
N SER A 133 -27.36 2.65 7.32
CA SER A 133 -27.53 4.09 7.14
C SER A 133 -28.90 4.44 6.54
N ALA A 134 -29.31 5.71 6.71
CA ALA A 134 -30.53 6.23 6.12
C ALA A 134 -30.55 6.04 4.58
N PRO A 135 -31.73 5.90 3.93
CA PRO A 135 -31.83 5.66 2.49
C PRO A 135 -31.01 6.63 1.62
N GLY A 136 -31.05 7.93 1.93
CA GLY A 136 -30.26 8.94 1.20
C GLY A 136 -28.75 8.74 1.35
N VAL A 137 -28.27 8.34 2.54
CA VAL A 137 -26.85 8.02 2.77
C VAL A 137 -26.44 6.77 1.99
N ARG A 138 -27.29 5.73 1.98
CA ARG A 138 -27.03 4.51 1.18
C ARG A 138 -26.90 4.82 -0.31
N GLN A 139 -27.76 5.68 -0.83
CA GLN A 139 -27.71 6.10 -2.24
C GLN A 139 -26.44 6.91 -2.55
N LEU A 140 -26.04 7.81 -1.64
CA LEU A 140 -24.80 8.57 -1.78
C LEU A 140 -23.57 7.63 -1.76
N LEU A 141 -23.49 6.73 -0.77
CA LEU A 141 -22.38 5.77 -0.68
C LEU A 141 -22.32 4.84 -1.89
N ARG A 142 -23.47 4.38 -2.39
CA ARG A 142 -23.58 3.60 -3.63
C ARG A 142 -23.00 4.36 -4.83
N THR A 143 -23.24 5.66 -4.91
CA THR A 143 -22.66 6.53 -5.96
C THR A 143 -21.14 6.69 -5.80
N LEU A 144 -20.65 6.92 -4.57
CA LEU A 144 -19.23 7.10 -4.29
C LEU A 144 -18.41 5.81 -4.52
N LEU A 145 -18.94 4.67 -4.05
CA LEU A 145 -18.32 3.35 -4.18
C LEU A 145 -18.56 2.71 -5.56
N GLY A 146 -19.57 3.17 -6.30
CA GLY A 146 -20.07 2.54 -7.52
C GLY A 146 -20.72 1.17 -7.29
N SER A 147 -20.93 0.81 -6.03
CA SER A 147 -21.41 -0.49 -5.61
C SER A 147 -21.95 -0.44 -4.19
N TYR A 148 -22.67 -1.48 -3.78
CA TYR A 148 -23.23 -1.61 -2.44
C TYR A 148 -23.19 -3.06 -1.96
N TRP A 149 -23.23 -3.26 -0.64
CA TRP A 149 -23.38 -4.59 -0.06
C TRP A 149 -24.79 -5.12 -0.32
N GLY A 150 -24.89 -6.21 -1.07
CA GLY A 150 -26.15 -6.86 -1.38
C GLY A 150 -26.61 -7.78 -0.25
N PHE A 151 -25.93 -8.92 -0.10
CA PHE A 151 -26.28 -9.95 0.87
C PHE A 151 -25.05 -10.75 1.28
N SER A 152 -25.08 -11.30 2.50
CA SER A 152 -24.00 -12.12 3.05
C SER A 152 -24.11 -13.57 2.56
N HIS A 153 -22.99 -14.26 2.44
CA HIS A 153 -22.95 -15.71 2.29
C HIS A 153 -22.99 -16.39 3.66
N ASP A 154 -23.74 -17.49 3.76
CA ASP A 154 -23.87 -18.25 5.01
C ASP A 154 -22.60 -19.04 5.36
N ARG A 155 -21.78 -19.36 4.35
CA ARG A 155 -20.55 -20.15 4.47
C ARG A 155 -19.38 -19.50 3.73
N PRO A 156 -18.13 -19.74 4.14
CA PRO A 156 -16.95 -19.32 3.39
C PRO A 156 -17.03 -19.72 1.92
N GLN A 157 -16.60 -18.83 1.03
CA GLN A 157 -16.52 -19.03 -0.40
C GLN A 157 -15.07 -18.83 -0.86
N LYS A 158 -14.68 -19.52 -1.93
CA LYS A 158 -13.38 -19.31 -2.54
C LYS A 158 -13.38 -18.01 -3.32
N LEU A 159 -12.47 -17.10 -3.01
CA LEU A 159 -12.25 -15.88 -3.78
C LEU A 159 -11.46 -16.21 -5.04
N GLN A 160 -11.92 -15.73 -6.20
CA GLN A 160 -11.31 -16.02 -7.50
C GLN A 160 -11.08 -14.72 -8.28
N PRO A 161 -10.07 -14.67 -9.16
CA PRO A 161 -9.89 -13.53 -10.06
C PRO A 161 -11.11 -13.38 -10.98
N SER A 162 -11.54 -12.14 -11.24
CA SER A 162 -12.63 -11.92 -12.19
C SER A 162 -12.15 -12.18 -13.62
N PRO A 163 -12.84 -13.00 -14.42
CA PRO A 163 -12.53 -13.18 -15.84
C PRO A 163 -12.66 -11.89 -16.66
N LYS A 164 -13.42 -10.92 -16.14
CA LYS A 164 -13.71 -9.63 -16.79
C LYS A 164 -12.75 -8.52 -16.34
N ALA A 165 -11.81 -8.79 -15.44
CA ALA A 165 -10.81 -7.83 -14.98
C ALA A 165 -9.75 -7.55 -16.06
N LYS A 166 -10.15 -6.86 -17.13
CA LYS A 166 -9.32 -6.64 -18.34
C LYS A 166 -8.09 -5.74 -18.10
N PHE A 167 -7.98 -5.08 -16.93
CA PHE A 167 -6.94 -4.07 -16.66
C PHE A 167 -6.35 -4.09 -15.24
N LEU A 168 -6.75 -5.03 -14.38
CA LEU A 168 -6.25 -5.09 -13.01
C LEU A 168 -5.15 -6.15 -12.94
N GLU A 169 -3.90 -5.72 -12.71
CA GLU A 169 -2.73 -6.59 -12.44
C GLU A 169 -2.94 -7.54 -11.25
N TRP A 170 -4.06 -7.41 -10.53
CA TRP A 170 -4.40 -8.14 -9.32
C TRP A 170 -4.55 -9.64 -9.54
N ALA A 171 -4.99 -10.09 -10.74
CA ALA A 171 -5.15 -11.52 -11.02
C ALA A 171 -3.84 -12.33 -10.89
N ASN A 172 -2.69 -11.68 -11.04
CA ASN A 172 -1.37 -12.31 -10.96
C ASN A 172 -0.66 -12.08 -9.61
N GLN A 173 -1.32 -11.45 -8.65
CA GLN A 173 -0.71 -11.13 -7.36
C GLN A 173 -0.92 -12.25 -6.35
N ASN A 174 0.19 -12.73 -5.79
CA ASN A 174 0.19 -13.78 -4.79
C ASN A 174 -0.55 -13.33 -3.52
N GLY A 175 -1.34 -14.24 -2.94
CA GLY A 175 -2.00 -14.02 -1.65
C GLY A 175 -3.34 -13.28 -1.70
N LEU A 176 -3.81 -12.82 -2.87
CA LEU A 176 -5.12 -12.19 -3.00
C LEU A 176 -6.30 -13.18 -3.00
N PHE A 177 -6.04 -14.47 -3.24
CA PHE A 177 -7.10 -15.47 -3.43
C PHE A 177 -7.00 -16.55 -2.36
N GLY A 178 -8.15 -17.00 -1.86
CA GLY A 178 -8.26 -17.94 -0.74
C GLY A 178 -9.71 -18.13 -0.31
N GLU A 179 -9.93 -18.88 0.77
CA GLU A 179 -11.27 -19.00 1.37
C GLU A 179 -11.57 -17.79 2.25
N VAL A 180 -12.73 -17.18 2.02
CA VAL A 180 -13.19 -15.98 2.72
C VAL A 180 -14.69 -16.09 2.96
N ARG A 181 -15.14 -15.76 4.17
CA ARG A 181 -16.56 -15.53 4.49
C ARG A 181 -16.87 -14.05 4.29
N GLY A 182 -17.80 -13.78 3.38
CA GLY A 182 -18.16 -12.44 2.97
C GLY A 182 -19.57 -12.37 2.41
N GLY A 183 -19.83 -11.37 1.57
CA GLY A 183 -21.09 -11.15 0.90
C GLY A 183 -20.89 -10.58 -0.50
N VAL A 184 -21.97 -10.60 -1.27
CA VAL A 184 -22.00 -10.10 -2.64
C VAL A 184 -22.01 -8.58 -2.64
N VAL A 185 -21.07 -8.01 -3.39
CA VAL A 185 -21.02 -6.58 -3.69
C VAL A 185 -21.70 -6.36 -5.05
N ILE A 186 -22.81 -5.63 -5.06
CA ILE A 186 -23.55 -5.36 -6.30
C ILE A 186 -23.02 -4.07 -6.91
N SER A 187 -22.51 -4.16 -8.13
CA SER A 187 -22.09 -3.02 -8.94
C SER A 187 -23.30 -2.23 -9.45
N ASP A 188 -23.24 -0.90 -9.38
CA ASP A 188 -24.34 -0.03 -9.80
C ASP A 188 -23.99 0.93 -10.95
N ASN A 189 -22.73 1.04 -11.33
CA ASN A 189 -22.33 1.96 -12.39
C ASN A 189 -21.54 1.25 -13.50
N ALA A 190 -21.65 1.77 -14.72
CA ALA A 190 -20.91 1.25 -15.87
C ALA A 190 -19.38 1.45 -15.74
N THR A 191 -18.94 2.30 -14.81
CA THR A 191 -17.53 2.63 -14.57
C THR A 191 -16.86 1.75 -13.52
N THR A 192 -17.57 0.79 -12.92
CA THR A 192 -16.98 -0.16 -11.99
C THR A 192 -16.45 -1.39 -12.72
N GLN A 193 -15.38 -1.94 -12.18
CA GLN A 193 -14.80 -3.20 -12.61
C GLN A 193 -14.83 -4.17 -11.44
N THR A 194 -15.34 -5.37 -11.69
CA THR A 194 -15.21 -6.48 -10.75
C THR A 194 -13.79 -7.00 -10.83
N ALA A 195 -13.09 -7.00 -9.71
CA ALA A 195 -11.71 -7.45 -9.65
C ALA A 195 -11.57 -8.89 -9.17
N ALA A 196 -12.44 -9.29 -8.25
CA ALA A 196 -12.55 -10.65 -7.77
C ALA A 196 -14.03 -11.04 -7.66
N VAL A 197 -14.29 -12.32 -7.83
CA VAL A 197 -15.61 -12.95 -7.76
C VAL A 197 -15.60 -14.06 -6.72
N TRP A 198 -16.76 -14.37 -6.18
CA TRP A 198 -16.96 -15.56 -5.37
C TRP A 198 -17.03 -16.77 -6.30
N GLY A 199 -16.35 -17.86 -5.94
CA GLY A 199 -16.45 -19.16 -6.60
C GLY A 199 -17.78 -19.86 -6.30
N ALA A 200 -18.88 -19.16 -6.54
CA ALA A 200 -20.25 -19.59 -6.39
C ALA A 200 -20.96 -19.52 -7.76
N GLU A 201 -22.18 -20.05 -7.84
CA GLU A 201 -23.03 -19.94 -9.03
C GLU A 201 -23.18 -18.47 -9.46
N GLU A 202 -23.15 -18.21 -10.77
CA GLU A 202 -23.13 -16.86 -11.37
C GLU A 202 -21.88 -15.99 -11.08
N ASN A 203 -20.89 -16.51 -10.35
CA ASN A 203 -19.65 -15.80 -10.00
C ASN A 203 -19.89 -14.35 -9.51
N PRO A 204 -20.69 -14.16 -8.44
CA PRO A 204 -21.05 -12.82 -7.99
C PRO A 204 -19.82 -12.04 -7.53
N ALA A 205 -19.87 -10.72 -7.67
CA ALA A 205 -18.73 -9.87 -7.36
C ALA A 205 -18.40 -9.86 -5.87
N ALA A 206 -17.11 -10.05 -5.58
CA ALA A 206 -16.54 -10.05 -4.24
C ALA A 206 -15.67 -8.81 -3.99
N VAL A 207 -15.01 -8.31 -5.03
CA VAL A 207 -14.30 -7.03 -4.99
C VAL A 207 -14.71 -6.20 -6.18
N VAL A 208 -15.16 -4.98 -5.92
CA VAL A 208 -15.50 -4.00 -6.94
C VAL A 208 -14.60 -2.78 -6.81
N ALA A 209 -14.21 -2.24 -7.94
CA ALA A 209 -13.25 -1.16 -8.06
C ALA A 209 -13.75 -0.11 -9.05
N ASN A 210 -13.60 1.16 -8.73
CA ASN A 210 -13.65 2.25 -9.71
C ASN A 210 -12.38 3.11 -9.59
N GLU A 211 -12.34 4.24 -10.28
CA GLU A 211 -11.16 5.12 -10.29
C GLU A 211 -10.81 5.72 -8.91
N ARG A 212 -11.84 5.88 -8.07
CA ARG A 212 -11.75 6.55 -6.76
C ARG A 212 -11.99 5.60 -5.59
N SER A 213 -12.46 4.38 -5.81
CA SER A 213 -12.81 3.43 -4.75
C SER A 213 -12.36 1.99 -4.98
N THR A 214 -12.15 1.26 -3.88
CA THR A 214 -12.16 -0.21 -3.84
C THR A 214 -13.11 -0.67 -2.74
N PHE A 215 -13.96 -1.65 -3.02
CA PHE A 215 -14.87 -2.24 -2.05
C PHE A 215 -14.63 -3.75 -1.93
N PHE A 216 -14.21 -4.18 -0.73
CA PHE A 216 -14.06 -5.58 -0.34
C PHE A 216 -15.36 -6.16 0.24
N GLY A 217 -15.83 -7.25 -0.34
CA GLY A 217 -17.03 -7.98 0.06
C GLY A 217 -16.87 -8.85 1.30
N TRP A 218 -15.98 -8.53 2.23
CA TRP A 218 -15.84 -9.27 3.49
C TRP A 218 -15.48 -8.35 4.64
N ARG A 219 -15.66 -8.83 5.87
CA ARG A 219 -15.26 -8.07 7.06
C ARG A 219 -13.75 -8.13 7.21
N TRP A 220 -13.06 -7.03 6.98
CA TRP A 220 -11.60 -6.94 7.09
C TRP A 220 -11.19 -6.89 8.56
N GLY A 221 -10.06 -7.49 8.93
CA GLY A 221 -9.60 -7.52 10.33
C GLY A 221 -10.23 -8.62 11.18
N VAL A 222 -11.01 -9.53 10.60
CA VAL A 222 -11.74 -10.57 11.33
C VAL A 222 -11.26 -11.95 10.88
N ASP A 223 -10.65 -12.71 11.79
CA ASP A 223 -10.06 -14.03 11.48
C ASP A 223 -11.12 -15.03 10.97
N ALA A 224 -12.34 -14.97 11.49
CA ALA A 224 -13.45 -15.80 11.02
C ALA A 224 -14.00 -15.39 9.64
N ALA A 225 -13.60 -14.22 9.12
CA ALA A 225 -13.99 -13.73 7.81
C ALA A 225 -12.89 -13.98 6.77
N SER A 226 -11.64 -13.66 7.06
CA SER A 226 -10.53 -13.81 6.11
C SER A 226 -9.20 -14.08 6.81
N PRO A 227 -8.23 -14.75 6.15
CA PRO A 227 -6.86 -14.85 6.64
C PRO A 227 -6.13 -13.49 6.64
N ALA A 228 -5.24 -13.27 7.60
CA ALA A 228 -4.49 -12.01 7.77
C ALA A 228 -3.66 -11.61 6.55
N GLN A 229 -3.06 -12.60 5.89
CA GLN A 229 -2.25 -12.41 4.70
C GLN A 229 -3.08 -11.92 3.52
N LEU A 230 -4.31 -12.45 3.36
CA LEU A 230 -5.23 -12.05 2.30
C LEU A 230 -5.66 -10.59 2.48
N ASP A 231 -6.05 -10.23 3.70
CA ASP A 231 -6.43 -8.85 4.05
C ASP A 231 -5.29 -7.85 3.80
N SER A 232 -4.08 -8.23 4.21
CA SER A 232 -2.87 -7.42 4.04
C SER A 232 -2.56 -7.23 2.56
N ALA A 233 -2.61 -8.31 1.78
CA ALA A 233 -2.37 -8.28 0.35
C ALA A 233 -3.39 -7.41 -0.39
N TRP A 234 -4.69 -7.54 -0.09
CA TRP A 234 -5.74 -6.71 -0.70
C TRP A 234 -5.61 -5.22 -0.37
N LEU A 235 -5.26 -4.90 0.87
CA LEU A 235 -5.04 -3.52 1.29
C LEU A 235 -3.82 -2.92 0.57
N GLN A 236 -2.68 -3.59 0.61
CA GLN A 236 -1.45 -3.13 -0.06
C GLN A 236 -1.68 -2.95 -1.57
N THR A 237 -2.38 -3.89 -2.19
CA THR A 237 -2.74 -3.85 -3.61
C THR A 237 -3.60 -2.64 -3.96
N SER A 238 -4.59 -2.34 -3.12
CA SER A 238 -5.47 -1.18 -3.30
C SER A 238 -4.74 0.14 -3.11
N ILE A 239 -3.87 0.24 -2.10
CA ILE A 239 -3.01 1.39 -1.86
C ILE A 239 -2.09 1.62 -3.07
N ASN A 240 -1.36 0.58 -3.48
CA ASN A 240 -0.43 0.66 -4.60
C ASN A 240 -1.14 1.07 -5.90
N ARG A 241 -2.38 0.61 -6.14
CA ARG A 241 -3.16 1.05 -7.29
C ARG A 241 -3.39 2.57 -7.28
N PHE A 242 -3.78 3.13 -6.13
CA PHE A 242 -4.03 4.56 -6.02
C PHE A 242 -2.74 5.38 -6.17
N LEU A 243 -1.63 4.90 -5.60
CA LEU A 243 -0.33 5.57 -5.70
C LEU A 243 0.24 5.51 -7.13
N LYS A 244 0.16 4.37 -7.82
CA LYS A 244 0.64 4.21 -9.21
C LYS A 244 -0.07 5.14 -10.20
N ARG A 245 -1.38 5.39 -10.00
CA ARG A 245 -2.16 6.31 -10.84
C ARG A 245 -1.84 7.80 -10.60
N SER A 246 -1.04 8.12 -9.58
CA SER A 246 -0.92 9.47 -9.01
C SER A 246 0.42 10.15 -9.29
N SER A 247 1.07 9.93 -10.44
CA SER A 247 2.35 10.58 -10.74
C SER A 247 2.25 12.12 -10.87
N THR A 248 1.05 12.67 -11.05
CA THR A 248 0.75 14.11 -11.09
C THR A 248 -0.33 14.55 -10.08
N ALA A 249 -0.89 13.64 -9.29
CA ALA A 249 -1.96 13.99 -8.36
C ALA A 249 -1.40 14.51 -7.01
N PRO A 250 -2.17 15.33 -6.28
CA PRO A 250 -1.77 15.87 -4.99
C PRO A 250 -1.40 14.73 -4.03
N THR A 251 -0.31 14.89 -3.29
CA THR A 251 0.10 13.95 -2.22
C THR A 251 -0.74 14.08 -0.96
N LYS A 252 -1.56 15.15 -0.88
CA LYS A 252 -2.47 15.47 0.24
C LYS A 252 -3.79 16.02 -0.29
N VAL A 253 -4.87 15.80 0.46
CA VAL A 253 -6.18 16.40 0.19
C VAL A 253 -6.20 17.83 0.73
N ALA A 254 -6.52 18.80 -0.13
CA ALA A 254 -6.52 20.22 0.22
C ALA A 254 -7.52 20.53 1.34
N GLY A 255 -7.07 21.26 2.36
CA GLY A 255 -7.88 21.62 3.53
C GLY A 255 -8.14 20.47 4.51
N GLY A 256 -7.55 19.29 4.31
CA GLY A 256 -7.61 18.18 5.26
C GLY A 256 -6.82 18.45 6.53
N SER A 257 -7.33 17.97 7.67
CA SER A 257 -6.61 18.02 8.95
C SER A 257 -5.36 17.15 8.91
N GLN A 258 -4.24 17.68 9.42
CA GLN A 258 -3.01 16.92 9.62
C GLN A 258 -3.01 16.14 10.94
N ILE A 259 -3.95 16.49 11.84
CA ILE A 259 -4.02 15.95 13.20
C ILE A 259 -4.68 14.58 13.13
N CYS A 260 -3.92 13.54 13.44
CA CYS A 260 -4.40 12.18 13.59
C CYS A 260 -3.62 11.48 14.72
N SER A 261 -4.24 10.49 15.36
CA SER A 261 -3.50 9.59 16.25
C SER A 261 -2.65 8.67 15.37
N THR A 262 -1.37 9.00 15.18
CA THR A 262 -0.44 8.17 14.41
C THR A 262 -0.05 6.95 15.23
N ALA A 263 -0.44 5.76 14.77
CA ALA A 263 0.13 4.50 15.23
C ALA A 263 1.24 4.10 14.26
N VAL A 264 2.50 4.28 14.65
CA VAL A 264 3.66 3.80 13.88
C VAL A 264 4.04 2.41 14.41
N ALA A 265 4.03 1.40 13.54
CA ALA A 265 4.57 0.08 13.88
C ALA A 265 6.11 0.15 13.99
N LYS A 266 6.65 -0.12 15.18
CA LYS A 266 8.05 -0.53 15.33
C LYS A 266 8.10 -2.02 15.01
N ALA A 267 8.90 -2.43 14.02
CA ALA A 267 9.08 -3.84 13.70
C ALA A 267 9.51 -4.63 14.96
N PRO A 268 9.04 -5.87 15.17
CA PRO A 268 9.55 -6.71 16.24
C PRO A 268 11.05 -6.92 16.03
N VAL A 269 11.85 -6.55 17.02
CA VAL A 269 13.27 -6.91 17.04
C VAL A 269 13.30 -8.41 17.32
N THR A 270 13.62 -9.22 16.31
CA THR A 270 13.94 -10.63 16.55
C THR A 270 15.12 -10.67 17.51
N PRO A 271 15.02 -11.32 18.68
CA PRO A 271 16.20 -11.56 19.49
C PRO A 271 17.09 -12.49 18.67
N THR A 272 18.17 -11.97 18.11
CA THR A 272 19.28 -12.79 17.63
C THR A 272 19.74 -13.61 18.82
N GLY A 273 19.49 -14.91 18.76
CA GLY A 273 19.92 -15.87 19.76
C GLY A 273 21.41 -15.70 20.02
N GLN A 274 21.73 -15.20 21.20
CA GLN A 274 23.07 -15.25 21.75
C GLN A 274 23.21 -16.65 22.33
N GLY A 275 23.82 -17.53 21.55
CA GLY A 275 24.30 -18.80 22.06
C GLY A 275 25.32 -18.52 23.15
N ASP A 276 25.05 -19.00 24.35
CA ASP A 276 26.05 -19.05 25.40
C ASP A 276 26.36 -20.52 25.70
N ARG A 277 27.61 -20.88 25.40
CA ARG A 277 28.26 -22.11 25.84
C ARG A 277 28.84 -21.83 27.23
N GLY A 278 28.50 -22.66 28.20
CA GLY A 278 29.30 -22.87 29.42
C GLY A 278 28.73 -24.06 30.18
N THR A 279 29.27 -25.28 30.06
CA THR A 279 30.36 -25.88 30.86
C THR A 279 30.17 -25.80 32.38
N GLY A 280 29.99 -26.98 32.99
CA GLY A 280 30.65 -27.37 34.24
C GLY A 280 29.90 -27.10 35.55
N GLY A 281 29.49 -28.19 36.21
CA GLY A 281 28.92 -28.24 37.56
C GLY A 281 28.19 -29.54 37.78
#